data_AF-A0A955DXN9-F1
#
_entry.id   AF-A0A955DXN9-F1
#
_cell.length_a   1.000
_cell.length_b   1.000
_cell.length_c   1.000
_cell.angle_alpha   90.00
_cell.angle_beta   90.00
_cell.angle_gamma   90.00
#
_symmetry.space_group_name_H-M   'P 1'
#
loop_
_entity.id
_entity.type
_entity.pdbx_description
1 polymer ?
#
loop_
_entity_poly.entity_id
_entity_poly.type
_entity_poly.pdbx_seq_one_letter_code
_entity_poly.pdbx_strand_id
1 'polypeptide(L)'
;GIHSICIDPRDTSNVRVGISCGGVWKSTDRGATWACRAEGMIAEYMPPGQERDPNIQDPHLIAQCAAAPDVLWTQHHNGVFRTTDDCTSWHRITSVTPSQFGFAVAVHPQDPETAWFVPGVKDECRVPVDGALAVARTRDGGATFEACRSGLPQRDAYDIVYRHAFDVNSMGDLLVMGSTTGNLWASKDGGDTWIKVSSNMPPIHSVRVST
;
A
#
# COMPACT_ATOMS: atom_id res chain seq x y z
N GLY A 1 5.32 -10.94 -10.47
CA GLY A 1 3.89 -10.88 -10.85
C GLY A 1 3.50 -9.43 -11.13
N ILE A 2 2.66 -9.19 -12.14
CA ILE A 2 2.17 -7.85 -12.51
C ILE A 2 0.94 -7.51 -11.66
N HIS A 3 0.84 -6.28 -11.17
CA HIS A 3 -0.26 -5.77 -10.35
C HIS A 3 -0.34 -4.23 -10.45
N SER A 4 -1.16 -3.60 -9.61
CA SER A 4 -1.28 -2.13 -9.48
C SER A 4 -1.45 -1.38 -10.81
N ILE A 5 -2.45 -1.77 -11.61
CA ILE A 5 -2.75 -1.05 -12.84
C ILE A 5 -3.44 0.27 -12.48
N CYS A 6 -2.70 1.38 -12.57
CA CYS A 6 -3.18 2.73 -12.31
C CYS A 6 -3.32 3.47 -13.64
N ILE A 7 -4.54 3.82 -14.01
CA ILE A 7 -4.84 4.59 -15.23
C ILE A 7 -5.05 6.04 -14.82
N ASP A 8 -4.34 6.96 -15.47
CA ASP A 8 -4.56 8.39 -15.23
C ASP A 8 -5.98 8.80 -15.70
N PRO A 9 -6.84 9.32 -14.80
CA PRO A 9 -8.20 9.70 -15.18
C PRO A 9 -8.25 10.90 -16.12
N ARG A 10 -7.15 11.66 -16.27
CA ARG A 10 -7.05 12.83 -17.17
C ARG A 10 -6.67 12.40 -18.59
N ASP A 11 -5.94 11.30 -18.73
CA ASP A 11 -5.55 10.72 -20.02
C ASP A 11 -5.33 9.21 -19.90
N THR A 12 -6.28 8.44 -20.43
CA THR A 12 -6.23 6.96 -20.47
C THR A 12 -5.03 6.35 -21.20
N SER A 13 -4.25 7.16 -21.93
CA SER A 13 -2.99 6.72 -22.55
C SER A 13 -1.86 6.58 -21.52
N ASN A 14 -1.98 7.26 -20.39
CA ASN A 14 -1.04 7.19 -19.27
C ASN A 14 -1.44 6.07 -18.31
N VAL A 15 -0.65 5.00 -18.29
CA VAL A 15 -0.87 3.82 -17.43
C VAL A 15 0.41 3.53 -16.66
N ARG A 16 0.30 3.32 -15.35
CA ARG A 16 1.38 2.79 -14.51
C ARG A 16 1.03 1.37 -14.04
N VAL A 17 2.02 0.51 -13.94
CA VAL A 17 1.89 -0.86 -13.40
C VAL A 17 3.03 -1.15 -12.42
N GLY A 18 2.76 -2.00 -11.43
CA GLY A 18 3.78 -2.54 -10.53
C GLY A 18 4.12 -3.99 -10.89
N ILE A 19 5.38 -4.37 -10.71
CA ILE A 19 5.85 -5.73 -10.92
C ILE A 19 6.70 -6.17 -9.72
N SER A 20 6.28 -7.22 -9.02
CA SER A 20 7.00 -7.87 -7.90
C SER A 20 7.79 -9.10 -8.38
N CYS A 21 9.11 -9.15 -8.49
CA CYS A 21 10.04 -8.01 -8.63
C CYS A 21 10.11 -7.57 -10.10
N GLY A 22 10.46 -6.32 -10.34
CA GLY A 22 10.38 -5.68 -11.66
C GLY A 22 10.25 -4.16 -11.60
N GLY A 23 9.83 -3.62 -10.46
CA GLY A 23 9.65 -2.20 -10.22
C GLY A 23 8.36 -1.63 -10.78
N VAL A 24 8.37 -0.32 -11.03
CA VAL A 24 7.24 0.45 -11.54
C VAL A 24 7.46 0.72 -13.02
N TRP A 25 6.45 0.49 -13.84
CA TRP A 25 6.52 0.74 -15.27
C TRP A 25 5.41 1.68 -15.69
N LYS A 26 5.72 2.58 -16.62
CA LYS A 26 4.77 3.55 -17.17
C LYS A 26 4.72 3.45 -18.69
N SER A 27 3.51 3.51 -19.23
CA SER A 27 3.22 3.73 -20.63
C SER A 27 2.51 5.06 -20.81
N THR A 28 2.76 5.72 -21.95
CA THR A 28 2.08 6.95 -22.39
C THR A 28 1.36 6.76 -23.72
N ASP A 29 1.23 5.51 -24.17
CA ASP A 29 0.71 5.12 -25.48
C ASP A 29 -0.23 3.91 -25.39
N ARG A 30 -1.01 3.85 -24.29
CA ARG A 30 -2.00 2.78 -24.04
C ARG A 30 -1.39 1.37 -23.96
N GLY A 31 -0.16 1.28 -23.47
CA GLY A 31 0.53 0.03 -23.22
C GLY A 31 1.32 -0.53 -24.41
N ALA A 32 1.50 0.24 -25.49
CA ALA A 32 2.30 -0.19 -26.64
C ALA A 32 3.80 -0.17 -26.31
N THR A 33 4.28 0.82 -25.55
CA THR A 33 5.65 0.89 -25.03
C THR A 33 5.66 1.23 -23.54
N TRP A 34 6.73 0.82 -22.86
CA TRP A 34 6.87 0.93 -21.41
C TRP A 34 8.27 1.41 -21.03
N ALA A 35 8.34 2.29 -20.03
CA ALA A 35 9.57 2.72 -19.39
C ALA A 35 9.55 2.37 -17.90
N CYS A 36 10.67 1.87 -17.38
CA CYS A 36 10.84 1.67 -15.95
C CYS A 36 10.96 3.02 -15.24
N ARG A 37 10.27 3.16 -14.11
CA ARG A 37 9.98 4.39 -13.36
C ARG A 37 10.03 4.16 -11.85
N ALA A 38 11.04 3.40 -11.40
CA ALA A 38 11.29 3.09 -9.99
C ALA A 38 12.53 3.81 -9.42
N GLU A 39 12.94 4.91 -10.06
CA GLU A 39 14.09 5.71 -9.59
C GLU A 39 13.85 6.20 -8.16
N GLY A 40 14.86 6.09 -7.30
CA GLY A 40 14.77 6.40 -5.86
C GLY A 40 14.30 5.26 -4.95
N MET A 41 13.76 4.16 -5.50
CA MET A 41 13.48 2.95 -4.72
C MET A 41 14.75 2.19 -4.31
N ILE A 42 14.66 1.35 -3.27
CA ILE A 42 15.79 0.59 -2.73
C ILE A 42 15.37 -0.85 -2.41
N ALA A 43 16.05 -1.82 -3.01
CA ALA A 43 15.90 -3.26 -2.82
C ALA A 43 17.01 -3.81 -1.91
N GLU A 44 16.85 -3.66 -0.59
CA GLU A 44 17.86 -4.02 0.43
C GLU A 44 18.20 -5.53 0.48
N TYR A 45 17.43 -6.39 -0.20
CA TYR A 45 17.75 -7.82 -0.35
C TYR A 45 18.83 -8.08 -1.41
N MET A 46 19.22 -7.08 -2.20
CA MET A 46 20.29 -7.21 -3.20
C MET A 46 21.68 -6.94 -2.62
N PRO A 47 22.75 -7.43 -3.28
CA PRO A 47 24.11 -7.13 -2.86
C PRO A 47 24.42 -5.62 -2.85
N PRO A 48 25.38 -5.17 -2.01
CA PRO A 48 25.80 -3.78 -1.97
C PRO A 48 26.18 -3.21 -3.34
N GLY A 49 25.61 -2.05 -3.66
CA GLY A 49 25.82 -1.35 -4.94
C GLY A 49 24.85 -1.75 -6.06
N GLN A 50 23.94 -2.71 -5.83
CA GLN A 50 22.95 -3.16 -6.80
C GLN A 50 21.51 -2.84 -6.40
N GLU A 51 21.29 -2.32 -5.20
CA GLU A 51 19.95 -2.15 -4.58
C GLU A 51 19.09 -1.10 -5.28
N ARG A 52 19.69 -0.26 -6.14
CA ARG A 52 19.04 0.87 -6.80
C ARG A 52 18.70 0.63 -8.28
N ASP A 53 18.95 -0.57 -8.82
CA ASP A 53 18.49 -0.86 -10.18
C ASP A 53 16.93 -0.77 -10.20
N PRO A 54 16.33 0.08 -11.06
CA PRO A 54 14.87 0.23 -11.11
C PRO A 54 14.12 -1.07 -11.44
N ASN A 55 14.73 -2.00 -12.18
CA ASN A 55 14.06 -3.20 -12.69
C ASN A 55 14.05 -4.39 -11.72
N ILE A 56 14.70 -4.27 -10.56
CA ILE A 56 14.76 -5.33 -9.53
C ILE A 56 13.85 -5.06 -8.33
N GLN A 57 13.21 -3.89 -8.29
CA GLN A 57 12.45 -3.44 -7.13
C GLN A 57 11.20 -4.32 -6.93
N ASP A 58 10.75 -4.45 -5.68
CA ASP A 58 9.63 -5.31 -5.28
C ASP A 58 8.49 -4.47 -4.65
N PRO A 59 7.78 -3.64 -5.45
CA PRO A 59 6.56 -3.01 -4.98
C PRO A 59 5.53 -4.09 -4.70
N HIS A 60 4.89 -4.08 -3.52
CA HIS A 60 3.78 -4.98 -3.21
C HIS A 60 2.45 -4.43 -3.73
N LEU A 61 2.24 -3.13 -3.60
CA LEU A 61 1.09 -2.41 -4.15
C LEU A 61 1.43 -0.94 -4.36
N ILE A 62 0.87 -0.36 -5.43
CA ILE A 62 0.94 1.06 -5.75
C ILE A 62 -0.50 1.55 -5.77
N ALA A 63 -0.76 2.65 -5.07
CA ALA A 63 -2.06 3.28 -4.99
C ALA A 63 -1.95 4.74 -5.41
N GLN A 64 -2.92 5.20 -6.19
CA GLN A 64 -2.97 6.53 -6.78
C GLN A 64 -4.07 7.36 -6.11
N CYS A 65 -3.79 8.64 -5.83
CA CYS A 65 -4.84 9.57 -5.43
C CYS A 65 -5.68 9.97 -6.65
N ALA A 66 -7.01 9.79 -6.58
CA ALA A 66 -7.89 10.09 -7.71
C ALA A 66 -7.95 11.61 -8.04
N ALA A 67 -7.96 12.46 -7.00
CA ALA A 67 -7.98 13.92 -7.15
C ALA A 67 -6.61 14.52 -7.51
N ALA A 68 -5.52 13.79 -7.28
CA ALA A 68 -4.16 14.21 -7.64
C ALA A 68 -3.40 13.04 -8.30
N PRO A 69 -3.67 12.74 -9.59
CA PRO A 69 -3.17 11.55 -10.27
C PRO A 69 -1.64 11.43 -10.40
N ASP A 70 -0.90 12.51 -10.17
CA ASP A 70 0.58 12.53 -10.15
C ASP A 70 1.16 12.09 -8.79
N VAL A 71 0.30 11.97 -7.76
CA VAL A 71 0.69 11.52 -6.41
C VAL A 71 0.32 10.06 -6.23
N LEU A 72 1.34 9.24 -6.00
CA LEU A 72 1.19 7.80 -5.77
C LEU A 72 1.99 7.38 -4.54
N TRP A 73 1.44 6.39 -3.85
CA TRP A 73 2.05 5.74 -2.70
C TRP A 73 2.33 4.28 -3.05
N THR A 74 3.41 3.73 -2.50
CA THR A 74 3.72 2.31 -2.65
C THR A 74 4.10 1.70 -1.31
N GLN A 75 3.48 0.56 -1.01
CA GLN A 75 4.05 -0.39 -0.08
C GLN A 75 5.05 -1.23 -0.87
N HIS A 76 6.32 -1.12 -0.54
CA HIS A 76 7.43 -1.87 -1.12
C HIS A 76 7.94 -2.90 -0.10
N HIS A 77 8.61 -3.94 -0.58
CA HIS A 77 9.21 -4.97 0.28
C HIS A 77 10.16 -4.39 1.34
N ASN A 78 10.93 -3.36 0.96
CA ASN A 78 11.90 -2.69 1.84
C ASN A 78 11.49 -1.27 2.23
N GLY A 79 10.18 -0.99 2.29
CA GLY A 79 9.69 0.24 2.91
C GLY A 79 8.43 0.80 2.30
N VAL A 80 8.12 2.05 2.64
CA VAL A 80 7.06 2.84 2.01
C VAL A 80 7.72 3.92 1.17
N PHE A 81 7.22 4.13 -0.05
CA PHE A 81 7.68 5.21 -0.91
C PHE A 81 6.51 6.03 -1.44
N ARG A 82 6.80 7.28 -1.78
CA ARG A 82 5.85 8.24 -2.35
C ARG A 82 6.47 8.95 -3.54
N THR A 83 5.68 9.21 -4.56
CA THR A 83 6.01 10.13 -5.67
C THR A 83 4.93 11.21 -5.72
N THR A 84 5.31 12.41 -6.14
CA THR A 84 4.41 13.52 -6.43
C THR A 84 4.61 14.08 -7.85
N ASP A 85 5.37 13.34 -8.66
CA ASP A 85 5.86 13.75 -9.98
C ASP A 85 5.65 12.66 -11.03
N ASP A 86 4.54 11.91 -10.90
CA ASP A 86 4.14 10.90 -11.87
C ASP A 86 5.22 9.81 -12.08
N CYS A 87 5.67 9.25 -10.96
CA CYS A 87 6.69 8.21 -10.91
C CYS A 87 8.04 8.62 -11.54
N THR A 88 8.31 9.92 -11.72
CA THR A 88 9.61 10.39 -12.20
C THR A 88 10.68 10.11 -11.16
N SER A 89 10.34 10.33 -9.88
CA SER A 89 11.17 9.93 -8.74
C SER A 89 10.33 9.47 -7.56
N TRP A 90 10.88 8.53 -6.79
CA TRP A 90 10.27 8.02 -5.57
C TRP A 90 11.11 8.39 -4.35
N HIS A 91 10.43 8.80 -3.28
CA HIS A 91 11.04 9.16 -2.01
C HIS A 91 10.64 8.15 -0.93
N ARG A 92 11.63 7.58 -0.25
CA ARG A 92 11.40 6.68 0.89
C ARG A 92 10.86 7.46 2.07
N ILE A 93 9.80 6.95 2.69
CA ILE A 93 9.20 7.48 3.89
C ILE A 93 9.76 6.74 5.10
N THR A 94 10.40 7.47 6.01
CA THR A 94 11.15 6.88 7.13
C THR A 94 10.39 6.89 8.46
N SER A 95 9.34 7.70 8.57
CA SER A 95 8.52 7.92 9.78
C SER A 95 7.50 6.81 10.07
N VAL A 96 7.34 5.83 9.18
CA VAL A 96 6.30 4.78 9.30
C VAL A 96 6.55 3.90 10.52
N THR A 97 5.52 3.74 11.35
CA THR A 97 5.50 2.93 12.58
C THR A 97 4.21 2.10 12.62
N PRO A 98 4.18 0.89 13.21
CA PRO A 98 5.28 0.17 13.89
C PRO A 98 6.28 -0.53 12.95
N SER A 99 6.00 -0.64 11.66
CA SER A 99 6.89 -1.28 10.69
C SER A 99 6.74 -0.63 9.32
N GLN A 100 7.83 -0.61 8.55
CA GLN A 100 7.83 -0.15 7.16
C GLN A 100 7.47 -1.26 6.16
N PHE A 101 7.32 -2.50 6.65
CA PHE A 101 6.91 -3.65 5.86
C PHE A 101 5.41 -3.92 6.01
N GLY A 102 4.80 -4.33 4.91
CA GLY A 102 3.42 -4.76 4.78
C GLY A 102 3.16 -5.13 3.32
N PHE A 103 1.93 -5.42 2.94
CA PHE A 103 1.59 -5.63 1.51
C PHE A 103 0.59 -4.61 0.97
N ALA A 104 -0.25 -4.07 1.84
CA ALA A 104 -1.37 -3.24 1.46
C ALA A 104 -1.05 -1.75 1.63
N VAL A 105 -1.56 -0.95 0.71
CA VAL A 105 -1.67 0.50 0.84
C VAL A 105 -3.03 0.97 0.31
N ALA A 106 -3.66 1.91 1.00
CA ALA A 106 -4.82 2.65 0.50
C ALA A 106 -4.49 4.15 0.54
N VAL A 107 -5.03 4.93 -0.40
CA VAL A 107 -4.80 6.37 -0.50
C VAL A 107 -6.16 7.07 -0.50
N HIS A 108 -6.27 8.17 0.24
CA HIS A 108 -7.53 8.91 0.30
C HIS A 108 -7.84 9.48 -1.09
N PRO A 109 -9.03 9.22 -1.68
CA PRO A 109 -9.26 9.56 -3.08
C PRO A 109 -9.24 11.07 -3.37
N GLN A 110 -9.58 11.90 -2.37
CA GLN A 110 -9.60 13.37 -2.47
C GLN A 110 -8.41 14.08 -1.79
N ASP A 111 -7.54 13.35 -1.09
CA ASP A 111 -6.47 13.94 -0.29
C ASP A 111 -5.17 13.17 -0.50
N PRO A 112 -4.25 13.67 -1.34
CA PRO A 112 -2.98 12.98 -1.62
C PRO A 112 -2.02 12.90 -0.43
N GLU A 113 -2.29 13.63 0.66
CA GLU A 113 -1.48 13.63 1.88
C GLU A 113 -1.92 12.53 2.87
N THR A 114 -3.10 11.93 2.66
CA THR A 114 -3.63 10.86 3.50
C THR A 114 -3.45 9.49 2.85
N ALA A 115 -2.80 8.57 3.56
CA ALA A 115 -2.62 7.19 3.16
C ALA A 115 -2.61 6.25 4.36
N TRP A 116 -2.98 4.98 4.12
CA TRP A 116 -3.02 3.93 5.12
C TRP A 116 -2.23 2.71 4.67
N PHE A 117 -1.59 2.04 5.62
CA PHE A 117 -0.81 0.83 5.44
C PHE A 117 -1.19 -0.19 6.51
N VAL A 118 -0.93 -1.47 6.25
CA VAL A 118 -1.12 -2.52 7.27
C VAL A 118 0.23 -3.16 7.58
N PRO A 119 0.90 -2.72 8.66
CA PRO A 119 2.26 -3.14 8.96
C PRO A 119 2.35 -4.58 9.46
N GLY A 120 3.44 -5.24 9.11
CA GLY A 120 3.80 -6.57 9.61
C GLY A 120 5.31 -6.74 9.76
N VAL A 121 5.72 -7.94 10.17
CA VAL A 121 7.12 -8.33 10.31
C VAL A 121 7.58 -9.04 9.05
N LYS A 122 8.60 -8.48 8.41
CA LYS A 122 9.34 -9.11 7.31
C LYS A 122 10.34 -10.12 7.89
N ASP A 123 10.73 -11.22 7.24
CA ASP A 123 10.21 -11.83 6.00
C ASP A 123 9.61 -13.20 6.25
N GLU A 124 10.27 -14.01 7.08
CA GLU A 124 9.88 -15.39 7.40
C GLU A 124 8.77 -15.45 8.45
N CYS A 125 8.62 -14.39 9.27
CA CYS A 125 7.65 -14.33 10.36
C CYS A 125 6.24 -14.02 9.82
N ARG A 126 6.08 -12.94 9.04
CA ARG A 126 4.81 -12.48 8.44
C ARG A 126 3.63 -12.54 9.40
N VAL A 127 3.72 -11.74 10.46
CA VAL A 127 2.64 -11.47 11.42
C VAL A 127 2.65 -9.98 11.78
N PRO A 128 1.60 -9.45 12.44
CA PRO A 128 1.64 -8.12 13.03
C PRO A 128 2.80 -7.97 14.02
N VAL A 129 3.38 -6.76 14.06
CA VAL A 129 4.42 -6.42 15.06
C VAL A 129 3.88 -6.66 16.46
N ASP A 130 4.66 -7.37 17.30
CA ASP A 130 4.31 -7.77 18.67
C ASP A 130 3.01 -8.59 18.80
N GLY A 131 2.53 -9.21 17.71
CA GLY A 131 1.23 -9.88 17.69
C GLY A 131 0.06 -8.92 17.91
N ALA A 132 0.23 -7.64 17.58
CA ALA A 132 -0.76 -6.58 17.77
C ALA A 132 -1.05 -5.85 16.45
N LEU A 133 -2.21 -6.16 15.85
CA LEU A 133 -2.63 -5.61 14.56
C LEU A 133 -2.85 -4.10 14.64
N ALA A 134 -2.38 -3.40 13.61
CA ALA A 134 -2.54 -1.96 13.46
C ALA A 134 -2.74 -1.60 11.99
N VAL A 135 -3.38 -0.45 11.77
CA VAL A 135 -3.33 0.27 10.50
C VAL A 135 -2.48 1.52 10.73
N ALA A 136 -1.38 1.66 9.99
CA ALA A 136 -0.56 2.86 10.04
C ALA A 136 -1.17 3.91 9.11
N ARG A 137 -1.40 5.12 9.62
CA ARG A 137 -2.02 6.22 8.87
C ARG A 137 -1.14 7.45 8.90
N THR A 138 -1.01 8.12 7.76
CA THR A 138 -0.53 9.50 7.65
C THR A 138 -1.65 10.39 7.14
N ARG A 139 -1.57 11.68 7.48
CA ARG A 139 -2.44 12.76 6.98
C ARG A 139 -1.64 14.00 6.56
N ASP A 140 -0.32 13.85 6.43
CA ASP A 140 0.64 14.94 6.24
C ASP A 140 1.74 14.56 5.25
N GLY A 141 1.41 13.71 4.27
CA GLY A 141 2.35 13.34 3.21
C GLY A 141 3.46 12.41 3.67
N GLY A 142 3.29 11.78 4.82
CA GLY A 142 4.25 10.87 5.43
C GLY A 142 5.27 11.57 6.32
N ALA A 143 5.03 12.82 6.72
CA ALA A 143 5.87 13.46 7.75
C ALA A 143 5.69 12.75 9.10
N THR A 144 4.46 12.36 9.44
CA THR A 144 4.14 11.58 10.64
C THR A 144 3.20 10.41 10.35
N PHE A 145 3.26 9.40 11.22
CA PHE A 145 2.37 8.24 11.19
C PHE A 145 1.78 7.95 12.58
N GLU A 146 0.49 7.61 12.57
CA GLU A 146 -0.24 7.09 13.72
C GLU A 146 -0.50 5.59 13.53
N ALA A 147 -0.35 4.80 14.60
CA ALA A 147 -0.75 3.39 14.60
C ALA A 147 -2.19 3.26 15.12
N CYS A 148 -3.16 3.21 14.22
CA CYS A 148 -4.57 3.05 14.54
C CYS A 148 -4.87 1.60 14.97
N ARG A 149 -5.35 1.43 16.21
CA ARG A 149 -5.48 0.12 16.88
C ARG A 149 -6.86 -0.13 17.51
N SER A 150 -7.68 0.90 17.66
CA SER A 150 -8.95 0.79 18.37
C SER A 150 -9.88 -0.22 17.67
N GLY A 151 -10.28 -1.27 18.40
CA GLY A 151 -11.11 -2.35 17.87
C GLY A 151 -10.38 -3.47 17.11
N LEU A 152 -9.04 -3.38 16.97
CA LEU A 152 -8.22 -4.43 16.38
C LEU A 152 -7.58 -5.34 17.46
N PRO A 153 -7.26 -6.62 17.17
CA PRO A 153 -6.58 -7.50 18.11
C PRO A 153 -5.19 -6.97 18.51
N GLN A 154 -4.94 -6.80 19.81
CA GLN A 154 -3.69 -6.25 20.34
C GLN A 154 -2.76 -7.28 20.99
N ARG A 155 -3.08 -8.57 20.85
CA ARG A 155 -2.26 -9.70 21.28
C ARG A 155 -2.66 -10.94 20.50
N ASP A 156 -1.74 -11.89 20.40
CA ASP A 156 -1.98 -13.19 19.75
C ASP A 156 -2.56 -13.05 18.33
N ALA A 157 -2.25 -11.95 17.64
CA ALA A 157 -2.69 -11.68 16.28
C ALA A 157 -1.70 -12.27 15.27
N TYR A 158 -2.22 -13.05 14.34
CA TYR A 158 -1.46 -13.69 13.25
C TYR A 158 -1.98 -13.26 11.87
N ASP A 159 -2.68 -12.13 11.84
CA ASP A 159 -3.34 -11.60 10.66
C ASP A 159 -2.35 -10.90 9.73
N ILE A 160 -2.26 -11.37 8.49
CA ILE A 160 -1.62 -10.63 7.39
C ILE A 160 -2.68 -10.14 6.43
N VAL A 161 -2.50 -8.93 5.95
CA VAL A 161 -3.37 -8.32 4.95
C VAL A 161 -2.64 -8.32 3.63
N TYR A 162 -3.19 -9.03 2.65
CA TYR A 162 -2.61 -9.08 1.31
C TYR A 162 -2.83 -7.77 0.55
N ARG A 163 -2.03 -7.58 -0.50
CA ARG A 163 -1.99 -6.35 -1.31
C ARG A 163 -3.34 -5.84 -1.81
N HIS A 164 -4.35 -6.71 -2.00
CA HIS A 164 -5.68 -6.29 -2.46
C HIS A 164 -6.78 -6.44 -1.41
N ALA A 165 -6.42 -6.83 -0.18
CA ALA A 165 -7.33 -7.09 0.93
C ALA A 165 -7.50 -5.87 1.85
N PHE A 166 -7.20 -4.67 1.35
CA PHE A 166 -7.45 -3.40 2.03
C PHE A 166 -7.94 -2.38 1.00
N ASP A 167 -9.04 -1.70 1.29
CA ASP A 167 -9.62 -0.73 0.37
C ASP A 167 -10.33 0.41 1.11
N VAL A 168 -10.51 1.53 0.42
CA VAL A 168 -11.17 2.75 0.92
C VAL A 168 -12.22 3.21 -0.08
N ASN A 169 -13.37 3.69 0.41
CA ASN A 169 -14.42 4.21 -0.45
C ASN A 169 -14.05 5.56 -1.09
N SER A 170 -14.89 6.01 -2.01
CA SER A 170 -14.73 7.30 -2.71
C SER A 170 -14.79 8.52 -1.80
N MET A 171 -15.23 8.42 -0.55
CA MET A 171 -15.28 9.55 0.40
C MET A 171 -14.09 9.57 1.37
N GLY A 172 -13.30 8.49 1.42
CA GLY A 172 -12.16 8.38 2.34
C GLY A 172 -12.52 8.06 3.80
N ASP A 173 -13.80 7.81 4.11
CA ASP A 173 -14.30 7.58 5.47
C ASP A 173 -14.54 6.10 5.79
N LEU A 174 -14.90 5.28 4.78
CA LEU A 174 -15.09 3.83 4.93
C LEU A 174 -13.86 3.08 4.45
N LEU A 175 -13.20 2.38 5.38
CA LEU A 175 -12.12 1.43 5.09
C LEU A 175 -12.58 0.00 5.37
N VAL A 176 -12.16 -0.94 4.54
CA VAL A 176 -12.42 -2.38 4.73
C VAL A 176 -11.11 -3.15 4.59
N MET A 177 -10.86 -4.06 5.52
CA MET A 177 -9.64 -4.86 5.60
C MET A 177 -9.96 -6.33 5.85
N GLY A 178 -9.41 -7.22 5.05
CA GLY A 178 -9.51 -8.68 5.23
C GLY A 178 -8.14 -9.30 5.48
N SER A 179 -8.08 -10.36 6.29
CA SER A 179 -6.82 -11.07 6.57
C SER A 179 -6.73 -12.48 5.99
N THR A 180 -5.50 -12.98 5.99
CA THR A 180 -5.13 -14.37 5.70
C THR A 180 -5.82 -15.40 6.60
N THR A 181 -6.26 -15.00 7.79
CA THR A 181 -6.92 -15.91 8.76
C THR A 181 -8.44 -15.88 8.63
N GLY A 182 -9.00 -15.13 7.68
CA GLY A 182 -10.45 -15.09 7.44
C GLY A 182 -11.21 -14.06 8.26
N ASN A 183 -10.51 -13.15 8.94
CA ASN A 183 -11.13 -12.03 9.62
C ASN A 183 -11.36 -10.86 8.64
N LEU A 184 -12.53 -10.21 8.76
CA LEU A 184 -12.91 -9.01 8.02
C LEU A 184 -13.23 -7.90 9.02
N TRP A 185 -12.64 -6.72 8.82
CA TRP A 185 -12.91 -5.52 9.59
C TRP A 185 -13.34 -4.36 8.70
N ALA A 186 -14.08 -3.44 9.30
CA ALA A 186 -14.44 -2.17 8.69
C ALA A 186 -14.24 -1.02 9.67
N SER A 187 -13.92 0.16 9.15
CA SER A 187 -13.92 1.44 9.85
C SER A 187 -14.78 2.42 9.05
N LYS A 188 -15.58 3.25 9.73
CA LYS A 188 -16.43 4.29 9.10
C LYS A 188 -15.99 5.71 9.47
N ASP A 189 -14.77 5.83 9.98
CA ASP A 189 -14.18 7.05 10.52
C ASP A 189 -12.72 7.21 10.07
N GLY A 190 -12.39 6.75 8.85
CA GLY A 190 -11.05 6.92 8.29
C GLY A 190 -9.95 6.18 9.06
N GLY A 191 -10.32 5.09 9.74
CA GLY A 191 -9.40 4.19 10.43
C GLY A 191 -9.27 4.44 11.93
N ASP A 192 -9.99 5.43 12.51
CA ASP A 192 -9.91 5.74 13.95
C ASP A 192 -10.42 4.57 14.81
N THR A 193 -11.55 3.98 14.42
CA THR A 193 -12.13 2.80 15.09
C THR A 193 -12.50 1.70 14.11
N TRP A 194 -12.26 0.45 14.52
CA TRP A 194 -12.51 -0.73 13.71
C TRP A 194 -13.55 -1.64 14.36
N ILE A 195 -14.43 -2.19 13.54
CA ILE A 195 -15.36 -3.25 13.94
C ILE A 195 -15.00 -4.54 13.19
N LYS A 196 -15.02 -5.67 13.90
CA LYS A 196 -14.92 -6.98 13.27
C LYS A 196 -16.27 -7.33 12.65
N VAL A 197 -16.32 -7.48 11.33
CA VAL A 197 -17.52 -7.82 10.56
C VAL A 197 -17.71 -9.34 10.47
N SER A 198 -16.61 -10.10 10.29
CA SER A 198 -16.62 -11.56 10.24
C SER A 198 -15.29 -12.13 10.70
N SER A 199 -15.28 -13.38 11.17
CA SER A 199 -14.09 -14.16 11.57
C SER A 199 -14.01 -15.55 10.94
N ASN A 200 -14.95 -15.89 10.06
CA ASN A 200 -15.18 -17.27 9.61
C ASN A 200 -15.08 -17.40 8.09
N MET A 201 -14.42 -16.46 7.44
CA MET A 201 -14.18 -16.53 5.99
C MET A 201 -12.97 -17.45 5.73
N PRO A 202 -12.83 -18.01 4.52
CA PRO A 202 -11.53 -18.45 4.02
C PRO A 202 -10.53 -17.28 3.97
N PRO A 203 -9.22 -17.54 3.75
CA PRO A 203 -8.23 -16.49 3.54
C PRO A 203 -8.71 -15.43 2.53
N ILE A 204 -8.73 -14.16 2.94
CA ILE A 204 -9.28 -13.08 2.12
C ILE A 204 -8.18 -12.50 1.25
N HIS A 205 -8.25 -12.78 -0.06
CA HIS A 205 -7.27 -12.27 -1.03
C HIS A 205 -7.55 -10.84 -1.47
N SER A 206 -8.82 -10.44 -1.52
CA SER A 206 -9.19 -9.10 -1.91
C SER A 206 -10.51 -8.67 -1.29
N VAL A 207 -10.61 -7.37 -1.02
CA VAL A 207 -11.85 -6.66 -0.69
C VAL A 207 -11.97 -5.45 -1.61
N ARG A 208 -13.20 -5.06 -1.94
CA ARG A 208 -13.48 -3.82 -2.65
C ARG A 208 -14.69 -3.14 -2.06
N VAL A 209 -14.61 -1.83 -1.88
CA VAL A 209 -15.74 -1.01 -1.45
C VAL A 209 -16.34 -0.36 -2.69
N SER A 210 -17.62 -0.63 -2.96
CA SER A 210 -18.40 0.12 -3.94
C SER A 210 -19.25 1.13 -3.20
N THR A 211 -19.26 2.35 -3.69
CA THR A 211 -20.29 3.36 -3.40
C THR A 211 -21.30 3.42 -4.53
#